data_AF-A0A1H9W333-F1
#
_entry.id   AF-A0A1H9W333-F1
#
_cell.length_a   1.000
_cell.length_b   1.000
_cell.length_c   1.000
_cell.angle_alpha   90.00
_cell.angle_beta   90.00
_cell.angle_gamma   90.00
#
_symmetry.space_group_name_H-M   'P 1'
#
loop_
_entity.id
_entity.type
_entity.pdbx_description
1 polymer ?
#
loop_
_entity_poly.entity_id
_entity_poly.type
_entity_poly.pdbx_seq_one_letter_code
_entity_poly.pdbx_strand_id
1 'polypeptide(L)'
;MTDAPEADGFRQDHLRCLLNRWDPIGVADLVDDEYDCLLTPLRDKLIHGATRASLSEYLWCEIRDHFGLDPELCGIDAFAEHLLALAARSPDCDHRVEAPGQEIE
;
A
#
# COMPACT_ATOMS: atom_id res chain seq x y z
N MET A 1 10.19 -21.84 -19.13
CA MET A 1 9.20 -21.27 -18.20
C MET A 1 10.01 -20.50 -17.19
N THR A 2 10.29 -19.23 -17.52
CA THR A 2 11.27 -18.41 -16.82
C THR A 2 10.61 -17.87 -15.56
N ASP A 3 11.06 -18.35 -14.41
CA ASP A 3 10.82 -17.74 -13.12
C ASP A 3 11.55 -16.38 -13.15
N ALA A 4 10.78 -15.31 -13.40
CA ALA A 4 11.29 -13.97 -13.21
C ALA A 4 11.57 -13.81 -11.71
N PRO A 5 12.64 -13.12 -11.30
CA PRO A 5 12.83 -12.82 -9.90
C PRO A 5 11.63 -11.98 -9.46
N GLU A 6 10.77 -12.58 -8.63
CA GLU A 6 9.73 -11.89 -7.88
C GLU A 6 10.44 -10.80 -7.07
N ALA A 7 10.56 -9.62 -7.69
CA ALA A 7 11.01 -8.40 -7.04
C ALA A 7 10.27 -8.32 -5.71
N ASP A 8 10.98 -7.99 -4.64
CA ASP A 8 10.46 -7.94 -3.28
C ASP A 8 9.60 -6.67 -3.11
N GLY A 9 8.70 -6.45 -4.06
CA GLY A 9 7.60 -5.54 -4.01
C GLY A 9 6.55 -6.09 -3.06
N PHE A 10 5.92 -5.17 -2.33
CA PHE A 10 4.85 -5.39 -1.37
C PHE A 10 3.95 -6.60 -1.69
N ARG A 11 4.25 -7.77 -1.09
CA ARG A 11 3.53 -9.02 -1.34
C ARG A 11 2.07 -8.85 -0.91
N GLN A 12 1.13 -9.33 -1.73
CA GLN A 12 -0.31 -9.17 -1.47
C GLN A 12 -0.70 -9.74 -0.10
N ASP A 13 -0.08 -10.82 0.35
CA ASP A 13 -0.31 -11.42 1.68
C ASP A 13 0.08 -10.49 2.83
N HIS A 14 1.14 -9.69 2.67
CA HIS A 14 1.53 -8.74 3.70
C HIS A 14 0.52 -7.59 3.77
N LEU A 15 0.11 -7.06 2.61
CA LEU A 15 -0.92 -6.02 2.55
C LEU A 15 -2.25 -6.51 3.14
N ARG A 16 -2.61 -7.77 2.89
CA ARG A 16 -3.75 -8.43 3.53
C ARG A 16 -3.64 -8.39 5.04
N CYS A 17 -2.52 -8.86 5.58
CA CYS A 17 -2.30 -8.90 7.02
C CYS A 17 -2.43 -7.52 7.67
N LEU A 18 -1.99 -6.46 6.99
CA LEU A 18 -2.13 -5.09 7.47
C LEU A 18 -3.57 -4.61 7.46
N LEU A 19 -4.32 -4.91 6.40
CA LEU A 19 -5.74 -4.57 6.30
C LEU A 19 -6.56 -5.33 7.37
N ASN A 20 -6.32 -6.62 7.55
CA ASN A 20 -6.96 -7.44 8.59
C ASN A 20 -6.54 -7.03 10.01
N ARG A 21 -5.39 -6.35 10.19
CA ARG A 21 -5.01 -5.77 11.48
C ARG A 21 -5.67 -4.41 11.72
N TRP A 22 -5.86 -3.63 10.67
CA TRP A 22 -6.54 -2.35 10.75
C TRP A 22 -8.04 -2.52 11.03
N ASP A 23 -8.66 -3.49 10.36
CA ASP A 23 -10.01 -4.01 10.61
C ASP A 23 -11.08 -2.96 10.98
N PRO A 24 -11.33 -1.96 10.11
CA PRO A 24 -12.28 -0.89 10.40
C PRO A 24 -13.72 -1.39 10.58
N ILE A 25 -14.06 -2.59 10.10
CA ILE A 25 -15.40 -3.19 10.24
C ILE A 25 -15.46 -4.10 11.48
N GLY A 26 -14.35 -4.73 11.88
CA GLY A 26 -14.31 -5.66 13.02
C GLY A 26 -14.60 -7.12 12.61
N VAL A 27 -14.28 -7.51 11.38
CA VAL A 27 -14.63 -8.83 10.81
C VAL A 27 -13.41 -9.68 10.46
N ALA A 28 -12.19 -9.19 10.74
CA ALA A 28 -10.97 -9.91 10.40
C ALA A 28 -10.85 -11.28 11.10
N ASP A 29 -11.47 -11.48 12.26
CA ASP A 29 -11.54 -12.79 12.95
C ASP A 29 -12.58 -13.75 12.33
N LEU A 30 -13.44 -13.26 11.43
CA LEU A 30 -14.52 -14.04 10.81
C LEU A 30 -14.19 -14.41 9.36
N VAL A 31 -13.64 -13.47 8.60
CA VAL A 31 -13.34 -13.61 7.18
C VAL A 31 -12.05 -12.86 6.84
N ASP A 32 -11.12 -13.55 6.17
CA ASP A 32 -9.81 -12.99 5.81
C ASP A 32 -9.82 -12.20 4.49
N ASP A 33 -10.89 -12.26 3.70
CA ASP A 33 -10.99 -11.70 2.33
C ASP A 33 -11.83 -10.44 2.19
N GLU A 34 -12.42 -9.96 3.29
CA GLU A 34 -13.27 -8.76 3.30
C GLU A 34 -12.57 -7.55 2.65
N TYR A 35 -11.27 -7.38 2.91
CA TYR A 35 -10.50 -6.23 2.46
C TYR A 35 -9.78 -6.44 1.12
N ASP A 36 -10.06 -7.53 0.39
CA ASP A 36 -9.35 -7.91 -0.84
C ASP A 36 -9.51 -6.94 -1.98
N CYS A 37 -10.67 -6.29 -2.02
CA CYS A 37 -10.97 -5.26 -2.99
C CYS A 37 -9.97 -4.10 -2.92
N LEU A 38 -9.35 -3.86 -1.74
CA LEU A 38 -8.37 -2.81 -1.53
C LEU A 38 -6.94 -3.23 -1.90
N LEU A 39 -6.65 -4.53 -2.00
CA LEU A 39 -5.28 -5.04 -2.22
C LEU A 39 -4.67 -4.54 -3.52
N THR A 40 -5.35 -4.77 -4.63
CA THR A 40 -4.89 -4.38 -5.97
C THR A 40 -4.70 -2.86 -6.10
N PRO A 41 -5.69 -2.01 -5.78
CA PRO A 41 -5.55 -0.56 -5.91
C PRO A 41 -4.51 0.05 -4.95
N LEU A 42 -4.37 -0.47 -3.72
CA LEU A 42 -3.31 -0.01 -2.81
C LEU A 42 -1.93 -0.42 -3.30
N ARG A 43 -1.76 -1.66 -3.78
CA ARG A 43 -0.48 -2.13 -4.33
C ARG A 43 -0.04 -1.28 -5.52
N ASP A 44 -0.97 -1.00 -6.44
CA ASP A 44 -0.72 -0.15 -7.61
C ASP A 44 -0.24 1.25 -7.20
N LYS A 45 -0.99 1.89 -6.29
CA LYS A 45 -0.63 3.20 -5.72
C LYS A 45 0.77 3.20 -5.08
N LEU A 46 1.10 2.18 -4.29
CA LEU A 46 2.40 2.07 -3.63
C LEU A 46 3.54 1.88 -4.64
N ILE A 47 3.37 1.05 -5.66
CA ILE A 47 4.35 0.85 -6.75
C ILE A 47 4.58 2.14 -7.54
N HIS A 48 3.54 2.95 -7.73
CA HIS A 48 3.61 4.23 -8.43
C HIS A 48 4.03 5.42 -7.55
N GLY A 49 4.51 5.18 -6.33
CA GLY A 49 5.04 6.23 -5.46
C GLY A 49 3.97 7.12 -4.83
N ALA A 50 2.85 6.54 -4.40
CA ALA A 50 1.80 7.28 -3.72
C ALA A 50 2.30 8.06 -2.51
N THR A 51 1.65 9.20 -2.28
CA THR A 51 1.86 10.05 -1.10
C THR A 51 0.87 9.70 0.01
N ARG A 52 1.17 10.14 1.23
CA ARG A 52 0.28 9.99 2.40
C ARG A 52 -1.11 10.54 2.11
N ALA A 53 -1.17 11.73 1.52
CA ALA A 53 -2.44 12.39 1.17
C ALA A 53 -3.24 11.55 0.15
N SER A 54 -2.60 11.07 -0.92
CA SER A 54 -3.29 10.27 -1.94
C SER A 54 -3.79 8.91 -1.42
N LEU A 55 -3.07 8.29 -0.48
CA LEU A 55 -3.53 7.05 0.17
C LEU A 55 -4.68 7.33 1.14
N SER A 56 -4.57 8.39 1.93
CA SER A 56 -5.59 8.78 2.90
C SER A 56 -6.89 9.17 2.20
N GLU A 57 -6.83 9.95 1.12
CA GLU A 57 -8.00 10.31 0.32
C GLU A 57 -8.67 9.07 -0.30
N TYR A 58 -7.88 8.15 -0.85
CA TYR A 58 -8.40 6.91 -1.40
C TYR A 58 -9.11 6.07 -0.33
N LEU A 59 -8.44 5.80 0.79
CA LEU A 59 -9.00 5.01 1.89
C LEU A 59 -10.24 5.67 2.48
N TRP A 60 -10.24 7.00 2.62
CA TRP A 60 -11.40 7.75 3.09
C TRP A 60 -12.63 7.52 2.20
N CYS A 61 -12.45 7.61 0.89
CA CYS A 61 -13.54 7.37 -0.07
C CYS A 61 -14.02 5.92 -0.02
N GLU A 62 -13.12 4.92 0.02
CA GLU A 62 -13.54 3.52 0.12
C GLU A 62 -14.30 3.25 1.43
N ILE A 63 -13.80 3.74 2.56
CA ILE A 63 -14.45 3.54 3.86
C ILE A 63 -15.84 4.16 3.91
N ARG A 64 -16.01 5.36 3.36
CA ARG A 64 -17.31 6.04 3.31
C ARG A 64 -18.25 5.42 2.27
N ASP A 65 -17.79 5.30 1.03
CA ASP A 65 -18.66 5.04 -0.12
C ASP A 65 -18.84 3.56 -0.40
N HIS A 66 -17.82 2.74 -0.14
CA HIS A 66 -17.86 1.29 -0.37
C HIS A 66 -18.28 0.53 0.89
N PHE A 67 -17.69 0.85 2.04
CA PHE A 67 -17.99 0.18 3.31
C PHE A 67 -19.09 0.85 4.14
N GLY A 68 -19.49 2.07 3.79
CA GLY A 68 -20.58 2.78 4.49
C GLY A 68 -20.25 3.18 5.93
N LEU A 69 -18.96 3.26 6.28
CA LEU A 69 -18.47 3.61 7.62
C LEU A 69 -18.17 5.11 7.73
N ASP A 70 -17.99 5.57 8.97
CA ASP A 70 -17.50 6.92 9.24
C ASP A 70 -15.96 6.93 9.24
N PRO A 71 -15.31 7.51 8.20
CA PRO A 71 -13.86 7.50 8.08
C PRO A 71 -13.15 8.29 9.21
N GLU A 72 -13.84 9.21 9.90
CA GLU A 72 -13.25 9.91 11.06
C GLU A 72 -12.95 8.96 12.22
N LEU A 73 -13.68 7.85 12.32
CA LEU A 73 -13.53 6.84 13.37
C LEU A 73 -12.51 5.75 13.01
N CYS A 74 -12.05 5.71 11.75
CA CYS A 74 -11.23 4.61 11.23
C CYS A 74 -9.73 4.89 11.26
N GLY A 75 -9.24 6.06 11.70
CA GLY A 75 -7.80 6.32 11.80
C GLY A 75 -7.06 6.26 10.45
N ILE A 76 -7.68 6.74 9.38
CA ILE A 76 -7.22 6.63 7.99
C ILE A 76 -5.78 7.13 7.78
N ASP A 77 -5.48 8.32 8.30
CA ASP A 77 -4.16 8.94 8.15
C ASP A 77 -3.05 8.08 8.78
N ALA A 78 -3.30 7.51 9.96
CA ALA A 78 -2.34 6.66 10.65
C ALA A 78 -2.07 5.37 9.88
N PHE A 79 -3.11 4.78 9.27
CA PHE A 79 -2.95 3.60 8.44
C PHE A 79 -2.18 3.92 7.14
N ALA A 80 -2.48 5.05 6.49
CA ALA A 80 -1.75 5.50 5.31
C ALA A 80 -0.25 5.73 5.59
N GLU A 81 0.09 6.33 6.75
CA GLU A 81 1.49 6.46 7.19
C GLU A 81 2.15 5.10 7.41
N HIS A 82 1.44 4.14 8.00
CA HIS A 82 1.95 2.80 8.22
C HIS A 82 2.28 2.07 6.91
N LEU A 83 1.41 2.19 5.90
CA LEU A 83 1.63 1.63 4.57
C LEU A 83 2.90 2.20 3.92
N LEU A 84 3.10 3.52 4.00
CA LEU A 84 4.28 4.17 3.43
C LEU A 84 5.56 3.81 4.17
N ALA A 85 5.51 3.79 5.51
CA ALA A 85 6.65 3.40 6.33
C ALA A 85 7.09 1.97 6.01
N LEU A 86 6.15 1.08 5.71
CA LEU A 86 6.47 -0.27 5.30
C LEU A 86 7.01 -0.34 3.87
N ALA A 87 6.42 0.42 2.94
CA ALA A 87 6.89 0.44 1.55
C ALA A 87 8.32 0.97 1.45
N ALA A 88 8.69 1.93 2.30
CA ALA A 88 10.07 2.43 2.41
C ALA A 88 11.04 1.43 3.06
N ARG A 89 10.55 0.41 3.76
CA ARG A 89 11.37 -0.64 4.41
C ARG A 89 11.57 -1.86 3.53
N SER A 90 10.71 -2.09 2.53
CA SER A 90 10.92 -3.11 1.51
C SER A 90 12.06 -2.68 0.59
N PRO A 91 13.17 -3.42 0.53
CA PRO A 91 14.29 -3.06 -0.31
C PRO A 91 14.00 -3.51 -1.76
N ASP A 92 13.28 -2.68 -2.52
CA ASP A 92 13.30 -2.78 -3.98
C ASP A 92 13.69 -1.41 -4.57
N CYS A 93 15.00 -1.31 -4.84
CA CYS A 93 15.72 -0.36 -5.68
C CYS A 93 15.36 1.14 -5.61
N ASP A 94 16.13 1.86 -4.82
CA ASP A 94 16.70 3.14 -5.24
C ASP A 94 17.28 2.98 -6.66
N HIS A 95 16.50 3.37 -7.68
CA HIS A 95 17.04 3.73 -8.99
C HIS A 95 17.04 5.25 -9.08
N ARG A 96 17.80 5.91 -8.21
CA ARG A 96 18.22 7.28 -8.50
C ARG A 96 19.14 7.21 -9.71
N VAL A 97 18.62 7.60 -10.87
CA VAL A 97 19.40 7.89 -12.06
C VAL A 97 20.38 9.00 -11.70
N GLU A 98 21.62 8.64 -11.36
CA GLU A 98 22.74 9.56 -11.42
C GLU A 98 23.54 9.25 -12.69
N ALA A 99 23.17 9.92 -13.78
CA ALA A 99 24.11 10.16 -14.85
C ALA A 99 24.97 11.38 -14.46
N PRO A 100 26.29 11.21 -14.38
CA PRO A 100 27.18 12.25 -14.84
C PRO A 100 27.87 11.72 -16.10
N GLY A 101 27.39 12.18 -17.25
CA GLY A 101 28.26 12.23 -18.41
C GLY A 101 29.40 13.19 -18.09
N GLN A 102 30.63 12.69 -18.06
CA GLN A 102 31.83 13.47 -18.36
C GLN A 102 32.83 12.57 -19.07
N GLU A 103 32.71 12.57 -20.40
CA GLU A 103 33.81 12.35 -21.33
C GLU A 103 34.49 13.71 -21.54
N ILE A 104 35.77 13.82 -21.17
CA ILE A 104 36.85 14.73 -21.63
C ILE A 104 38.00 14.53 -20.60
N GLU A 105 39.22 14.09 -20.91
CA GLU A 105 40.09 14.08 -22.12
C GLU A 105 40.94 12.80 -22.17
#